data_AF-A0A354WFE9-F1
#
_entry.id   AF-A0A354WFE9-F1
#
_cell.length_a   1.000
_cell.length_b   1.000
_cell.length_c   1.000
_cell.angle_alpha   90.00
_cell.angle_beta   90.00
_cell.angle_gamma   90.00
#
_symmetry.space_group_name_H-M   'P 1'
#
loop_
_entity.id
_entity.type
_entity.pdbx_description
1 polymer ?
#
loop_
_entity_poly.entity_id
_entity_poly.type
_entity_poly.pdbx_seq_one_letter_code
_entity_poly.pdbx_strand_id
1 'polypeptide(L)'
;MTDIKTLILPYSRHFLEWLHQHHVSLALTTYQTNRLCLIGVQPNGQIFTPVWEFDRPMGLYATTERFYLATRYQIWRFENILENGELLQEKYDRVYV
;
A
#
# COMPACT_ATOMS: atom_id res chain seq x y z
N MET A 1 -10.59 15.31 7.76
CA MET A 1 -9.56 14.39 7.24
C MET A 1 -9.37 13.33 8.30
N THR A 2 -9.72 12.08 8.03
CA THR A 2 -9.58 10.97 8.98
C THR A 2 -8.10 10.72 9.21
N ASP A 3 -7.65 10.62 10.47
CA ASP A 3 -6.27 10.25 10.78
C ASP A 3 -5.97 8.87 10.17
N ILE A 4 -5.08 8.84 9.18
CA ILE A 4 -4.62 7.60 8.57
C ILE A 4 -3.74 6.89 9.60
N LYS A 5 -4.18 5.72 10.06
CA LYS A 5 -3.38 4.88 10.95
C LYS A 5 -2.14 4.38 10.20
N THR A 6 -0.98 4.43 10.86
CA THR A 6 0.27 3.88 10.34
C THR A 6 0.73 2.68 11.16
N LEU A 7 1.46 1.74 10.53
CA LEU A 7 2.01 0.57 11.19
C LEU A 7 3.51 0.73 11.43
N ILE A 8 3.96 0.55 12.67
CA ILE A 8 5.39 0.46 12.98
C ILE A 8 5.85 -0.96 12.64
N LEU A 9 6.78 -1.07 11.70
CA LEU A 9 7.31 -2.34 11.21
C LEU A 9 8.82 -2.36 11.41
N PRO A 10 9.40 -3.42 12.00
CA PRO A 10 10.84 -3.63 11.90
C PRO A 10 11.20 -4.01 10.46
N TYR A 11 12.28 -3.46 9.94
CA TYR A 11 12.83 -3.78 8.63
C TYR A 11 14.35 -3.78 8.67
N SER A 12 14.98 -4.45 7.71
CA SER A 12 16.45 -4.50 7.61
C SER A 12 17.04 -3.15 7.20
N ARG A 13 18.31 -2.91 7.55
CA ARG A 13 19.01 -1.62 7.35
C ARG A 13 18.86 -1.03 5.94
N HIS A 14 18.92 -1.87 4.90
CA HIS A 14 18.92 -1.44 3.49
C HIS A 14 17.55 -1.60 2.80
N PHE A 15 16.50 -1.89 3.57
CA PHE A 15 15.19 -2.18 2.99
C PHE A 15 14.59 -0.99 2.22
N LEU A 16 14.66 0.23 2.77
CA LEU A 16 14.11 1.42 2.10
C LEU A 16 14.92 1.81 0.86
N GLU A 17 16.25 1.68 0.93
CA GLU A 17 17.13 1.88 -0.21
C GLU A 17 16.79 0.92 -1.34
N TRP A 18 16.55 -0.36 -1.02
CA TRP A 18 16.14 -1.37 -1.99
C TRP A 18 14.79 -1.05 -2.64
N LEU A 19 13.77 -0.67 -1.84
CA LEU A 19 12.45 -0.28 -2.38
C LEU A 19 12.57 0.91 -3.33
N HIS A 20 13.34 1.93 -2.94
CA HIS A 20 13.56 3.13 -3.74
C HIS A 20 14.33 2.82 -5.04
N GLN A 21 15.43 2.05 -4.96
CA GLN A 21 16.25 1.68 -6.12
C GLN A 21 15.48 0.84 -7.15
N HIS A 22 14.56 0.00 -6.70
CA HIS A 22 13.79 -0.87 -7.58
C HIS A 22 12.42 -0.29 -7.97
N HIS A 23 12.06 0.90 -7.50
CA HIS A 23 10.74 1.50 -7.70
C HIS A 23 9.59 0.56 -7.30
N VAL A 24 9.73 -0.07 -6.12
CA VAL A 24 8.77 -1.06 -5.61
C VAL A 24 8.05 -0.51 -4.38
N SER A 25 6.74 -0.75 -4.34
CA SER A 25 5.91 -0.65 -3.14
C SER A 25 5.31 -2.03 -2.82
N LEU A 26 4.98 -2.28 -1.55
CA LEU A 26 4.42 -3.55 -1.11
C LEU A 26 3.00 -3.39 -0.57
N ALA A 27 2.21 -4.44 -0.68
CA ALA A 27 0.92 -4.59 -0.03
C ALA A 27 0.94 -5.86 0.83
N LEU A 28 0.50 -5.74 2.08
CA LEU A 28 0.44 -6.85 3.04
C LEU A 28 -0.95 -6.91 3.66
N THR A 29 -1.46 -8.12 3.85
CA THR A 29 -2.69 -8.36 4.60
C THR A 29 -2.42 -9.25 5.80
N THR A 30 -3.13 -9.02 6.89
CA THR A 30 -3.15 -9.90 8.05
C THR A 30 -4.58 -10.17 8.48
N TYR A 31 -5.01 -11.41 8.33
CA TYR A 31 -6.34 -11.85 8.77
C TYR A 31 -6.47 -11.89 10.29
N GLN A 32 -5.36 -11.96 11.03
CA GLN A 32 -5.38 -11.99 12.50
C GLN A 32 -5.78 -10.65 13.09
N THR A 33 -5.38 -9.55 12.45
CA THR A 33 -5.70 -8.19 12.92
C THR A 33 -6.62 -7.44 11.97
N ASN A 34 -7.13 -8.09 10.91
CA ASN A 34 -8.04 -7.53 9.93
C ASN A 34 -7.50 -6.27 9.22
N ARG A 35 -6.22 -6.29 8.85
CA ARG A 35 -5.53 -5.12 8.26
C ARG A 35 -5.06 -5.38 6.84
N LEU A 36 -5.23 -4.37 5.99
CA LEU A 36 -4.45 -4.14 4.78
C LEU A 36 -3.45 -3.02 5.09
N CYS A 37 -2.16 -3.26 4.84
CA CYS A 37 -1.09 -2.28 4.96
C CYS A 37 -0.44 -2.10 3.59
N LEU A 38 -0.31 -0.86 3.13
CA LEU A 38 0.59 -0.54 2.02
C LEU A 38 1.92 -0.06 2.60
N ILE A 39 3.02 -0.29 1.88
CA ILE A 39 4.36 0.13 2.28
C ILE A 39 5.02 0.79 1.08
N GLY A 40 5.47 2.02 1.28
CA GLY A 40 6.24 2.77 0.30
C GLY A 40 7.28 3.66 0.97
N VAL A 41 8.07 4.33 0.14
CA VAL A 41 9.10 5.30 0.57
C VAL A 41 8.67 6.68 0.11
N GLN A 42 8.64 7.64 1.03
CA GLN A 42 8.36 9.04 0.72
C GLN A 42 9.56 9.73 0.08
N PRO A 43 9.38 10.86 -0.63
CA PRO A 43 10.49 11.61 -1.22
C PRO A 43 11.58 12.05 -0.24
N ASN A 44 11.27 12.14 1.06
CA ASN A 44 12.24 12.45 2.13
C ASN A 44 13.03 11.21 2.62
N GLY A 45 12.86 10.04 1.98
CA GLY A 45 13.51 8.78 2.33
C GLY A 45 12.86 8.03 3.50
N GLN A 46 11.79 8.54 4.10
CA GLN A 46 11.11 7.89 5.21
C GLN A 46 10.10 6.85 4.71
N ILE A 47 9.91 5.79 5.50
CA ILE A 47 8.88 4.79 5.23
C ILE A 47 7.48 5.37 5.48
N PHE A 48 6.52 5.02 4.63
CA PHE A 48 5.11 5.30 4.83
C PHE A 48 4.30 4.00 4.80
N THR A 49 3.56 3.74 5.88
CA THR A 49 2.91 2.45 6.15
C THR A 49 1.42 2.59 6.50
N PRO A 50 0.59 3.19 5.63
CA PRO A 50 -0.82 3.40 5.92
C PRO A 50 -1.57 2.06 6.04
N VAL A 51 -2.56 2.04 6.92
CA VAL A 51 -3.36 0.86 7.25
C VAL A 51 -4.85 1.13 7.12
N TRP A 52 -5.55 0.17 6.51
CA TRP A 52 -7.00 0.08 6.46
C TRP A 52 -7.50 -1.22 7.08
N GLU A 53 -8.74 -1.21 7.58
CA GLU A 53 -9.38 -2.37 8.20
C GLU A 53 -10.40 -3.00 7.25
N PHE A 54 -10.32 -4.32 7.09
CA PHE A 54 -11.23 -5.13 6.27
C PHE A 54 -11.58 -6.43 7.01
N ASP A 55 -12.77 -7.01 6.82
CA ASP A 55 -13.14 -8.29 7.47
C ASP A 55 -12.47 -9.48 6.76
N ARG A 56 -11.45 -10.06 7.41
CA ARG A 56 -10.61 -11.17 6.90
C ARG A 56 -10.07 -10.93 5.48
N PRO A 57 -9.15 -9.97 5.28
CA PRO A 57 -8.43 -9.82 4.03
C PRO A 57 -7.48 -11.02 3.86
N MET A 58 -7.78 -11.93 2.94
CA MET A 58 -7.11 -13.23 2.81
C MET A 58 -6.46 -13.48 1.45
N GLY A 59 -6.70 -12.63 0.46
CA GLY A 59 -6.08 -12.73 -0.85
C GLY A 59 -5.72 -11.37 -1.39
N LEU A 60 -4.52 -11.26 -1.97
CA LEU A 60 -4.06 -10.10 -2.71
C LEU A 60 -3.61 -10.52 -4.10
N TYR A 61 -3.96 -9.71 -5.08
CA TYR A 61 -3.42 -9.81 -6.43
C TYR A 61 -3.25 -8.40 -6.99
N ALA A 62 -2.09 -8.09 -7.56
CA ALA A 62 -1.80 -6.78 -8.11
C ALA A 62 -1.39 -6.88 -9.57
N THR A 63 -1.76 -5.85 -10.32
CA THR A 63 -1.26 -5.56 -11.67
C THR A 63 -0.69 -4.14 -11.66
N THR A 64 -0.27 -3.62 -12.81
CA THR A 64 0.30 -2.27 -12.90
C THR A 64 -0.68 -1.17 -12.45
N GLU A 65 -1.97 -1.31 -12.77
CA GLU A 65 -2.98 -0.25 -12.61
C GLU A 65 -4.04 -0.54 -11.54
N ARG A 66 -4.03 -1.74 -10.96
CA ARG A 66 -5.06 -2.15 -10.00
C ARG A 66 -4.56 -3.21 -9.07
N PHE A 67 -5.16 -3.26 -7.90
CA PHE A 67 -5.04 -4.42 -7.04
C PHE A 67 -6.42 -4.92 -6.59
N TYR A 68 -6.47 -6.21 -6.33
CA TYR A 68 -7.64 -6.94 -5.88
C TYR A 68 -7.40 -7.43 -4.46
N LEU A 69 -8.43 -7.29 -3.63
CA LEU A 69 -8.43 -7.77 -2.25
C LEU A 69 -9.62 -8.70 -2.06
N ALA A 70 -9.34 -9.97 -1.81
CA ALA A 70 -10.36 -10.92 -1.38
C ALA A 70 -10.54 -10.82 0.15
N THR A 71 -11.75 -10.48 0.57
CA THR A 71 -12.18 -10.47 1.99
C THR A 71 -13.11 -11.66 2.26
N ARG A 72 -13.67 -11.75 3.46
CA ARG A 72 -14.57 -12.86 3.83
C ARG A 72 -15.74 -13.08 2.86
N TYR A 73 -16.33 -11.98 2.38
CA TYR A 73 -17.57 -12.03 1.60
C TYR A 73 -17.49 -11.30 0.26
N GLN A 74 -16.40 -10.57 -0.01
CA GLN A 74 -16.29 -9.68 -1.16
C GLN A 74 -14.92 -9.80 -1.82
N ILE A 75 -14.87 -9.51 -3.12
CA ILE A 75 -13.64 -9.18 -3.81
C ILE A 75 -13.71 -7.69 -4.14
N TRP A 76 -12.79 -6.92 -3.56
CA TRP A 76 -12.62 -5.51 -3.86
C TRP A 76 -11.65 -5.40 -5.03
N ARG A 77 -11.98 -4.52 -5.97
CA ARG A 77 -11.09 -4.11 -7.05
C ARG A 77 -10.83 -2.63 -6.85
N PHE A 78 -9.59 -2.29 -6.56
CA PHE A 78 -9.15 -0.91 -6.45
C PHE A 78 -8.45 -0.50 -7.74
N GLU A 79 -8.90 0.58 -8.35
CA GLU A 79 -8.29 1.11 -9.57
C GLU A 79 -7.36 2.28 -9.21
N ASN A 80 -6.20 2.32 -9.85
CA ASN A 80 -5.37 3.51 -9.84
C ASN A 80 -6.10 4.61 -10.61
N ILE A 81 -6.28 5.77 -9.97
CA ILE A 81 -6.94 6.92 -10.59
C ILE A 81 -5.96 7.95 -11.16
N LEU A 82 -4.66 7.78 -10.91
CA LEU A 82 -3.64 8.67 -11.45
C LEU A 82 -3.30 8.30 -12.89
N GLU A 83 -3.10 9.32 -13.72
CA GLU A 83 -2.54 9.13 -15.06
C GLU A 83 -1.06 8.74 -15.00
N ASN A 84 -0.55 8.18 -16.10
CA ASN A 84 0.85 7.75 -16.15
C ASN A 84 1.80 8.95 -15.99
N GLY A 85 2.60 8.93 -14.92
CA GLY A 85 3.52 10.00 -14.56
C GLY A 85 2.89 11.11 -13.72
N GLU A 86 1.59 11.05 -13.41
CA GLU A 86 0.95 11.96 -12.47
C GLU A 86 1.38 11.62 -11.04
N LEU A 87 1.65 12.67 -10.25
CA LEU A 87 1.97 12.54 -8.83
C LEU A 87 0.91 13.27 -7.99
N LEU A 88 0.24 12.54 -7.10
CA LEU A 88 -0.60 13.18 -6.09
C LEU A 88 0.31 13.91 -5.07
N GLN A 89 0.10 15.22 -4.94
CA GLN A 89 0.83 16.10 -4.01
C GLN A 89 2.36 16.03 -4.17
N GLU A 90 2.86 15.80 -5.41
CA GLU A 90 4.29 15.63 -5.71
C GLU A 90 4.95 14.48 -4.91
N LYS A 91 4.16 13.50 -4.46
CA LYS A 91 4.61 12.47 -3.50
C LYS A 91 4.21 11.05 -3.85
N TYR A 92 2.96 10.83 -4.28
CA TYR A 92 2.42 9.49 -4.49
C TYR A 92 2.20 9.25 -5.98
N ASP A 93 2.78 8.18 -6.50
CA ASP A 93 2.70 7.76 -7.90
C ASP A 93 1.52 6.84 -8.21
N ARG A 94 0.79 6.39 -7.17
CA ARG A 94 -0.45 5.63 -7.30
C ARG A 94 -1.46 6.02 -6.22
N VAL A 95 -2.73 6.13 -6.63
CA VAL A 95 -3.87 6.37 -5.73
C VAL A 95 -4.98 5.41 -6.09
N TYR A 96 -5.32 4.56 -5.13
CA TYR A 96 -6.28 3.48 -5.32
C TYR A 96 -7.63 3.82 -4.70
N VAL A 97 -8.70 3.66 -5.47
CA VAL A 97 -10.10 3.90 -5.05
C VAL A 97 -10.97 2.69 -5.33
#